data_AF-A0A5Q4ZYP6-F1
#
_entry.id   AF-A0A5Q4ZYP6-F1
#
_cell.length_a   1.000
_cell.length_b   1.000
_cell.length_c   1.000
_cell.angle_alpha   90.00
_cell.angle_beta   90.00
_cell.angle_gamma   90.00
#
_symmetry.space_group_name_H-M   'P 1'
#
loop_
_entity.id
_entity.type
_entity.pdbx_description
1 polymer ?
#
loop_
_entity_poly.entity_id
_entity_poly.type
_entity_poly.pdbx_seq_one_letter_code
_entity_poly.pdbx_strand_id
1 'polypeptide(L)' 'MIKNWSPPPCPSCGAEEMEHKLFTVIPNQEKPRLNSGWYCIMCKCGPYKLGNFSESDAAQFSLILLNK' A
#
# COMPACT_ATOMS: atom_id res chain seq x y z
N MET A 1 8.84 -14.47 -3.41
CA MET A 1 9.19 -14.00 -2.05
C MET A 1 9.74 -12.60 -2.18
N ILE A 2 9.06 -11.61 -1.62
CA ILE A 2 9.58 -10.25 -1.57
C ILE A 2 10.41 -10.11 -0.30
N LYS A 3 11.68 -10.53 -0.37
CA LYS A 3 12.65 -10.26 0.69
C LYS A 3 13.23 -8.88 0.41
N ASN A 4 13.07 -7.94 1.35
CA ASN A 4 13.70 -6.62 1.37
C ASN A 4 13.12 -5.56 0.43
N TRP A 5 11.80 -5.57 0.19
CA TRP A 5 11.17 -4.44 -0.50
C TRP A 5 10.73 -3.40 0.51
N SER A 6 11.26 -2.19 0.36
CA SER A 6 10.76 -0.97 1.00
C SER A 6 10.02 -0.14 -0.05
N PRO A 7 8.89 0.49 0.30
CA PRO A 7 8.25 1.42 -0.61
C PRO A 7 9.23 2.56 -0.95
N PRO A 8 9.27 3.03 -2.20
CA PRO A 8 10.04 4.23 -2.53
C PRO A 8 9.46 5.46 -1.81
N PRO A 9 10.23 6.55 -1.69
CA PRO A 9 9.78 7.77 -1.03
C PRO A 9 8.53 8.37 -1.68
N CYS A 10 7.79 9.16 -0.90
CA CYS A 10 6.60 9.85 -1.36
C CYS A 10 6.89 10.70 -2.61
N PRO A 11 6.16 10.52 -3.72
CA PRO A 11 6.35 11.34 -4.93
C PRO A 11 6.11 12.84 -4.73
N SER A 12 5.33 13.22 -3.71
CA SER A 12 4.96 14.61 -3.46
C SER A 12 5.93 15.35 -2.56
N CYS A 13 6.52 14.68 -1.58
CA CYS A 13 7.28 15.33 -0.51
C CYS A 13 8.58 14.62 -0.12
N GLY A 14 8.91 13.48 -0.77
CA GLY A 14 10.16 12.76 -0.54
C GLY A 14 10.27 12.02 0.79
N ALA A 15 9.21 11.99 1.61
CA ALA A 15 9.21 11.26 2.87
C ALA A 15 9.27 9.73 2.64
N GLU A 16 10.07 9.04 3.43
CA GLU A 16 10.21 7.56 3.36
C GLU A 16 9.06 6.83 4.09
N GLU A 17 8.32 7.56 4.93
CA GLU A 17 7.21 7.04 5.71
C GLU A 17 5.93 6.90 4.88
N MET A 18 5.83 5.76 4.20
CA MET A 18 4.69 5.37 3.37
C MET A 18 3.92 4.21 4.02
N GLU A 19 2.60 4.31 4.08
CA GLU A 19 1.70 3.26 4.55
C GLU A 19 0.86 2.69 3.40
N HIS A 20 0.73 1.37 3.31
CA HIS A 20 -0.16 0.74 2.34
C HIS A 20 -1.54 0.51 2.95
N LYS A 21 -2.59 1.08 2.35
CA LYS A 21 -3.99 0.87 2.77
C LYS A 21 -4.69 -0.04 1.80
N LEU A 22 -5.27 -1.11 2.33
CA LEU A 22 -6.11 -2.06 1.60
C LEU A 22 -7.56 -1.80 1.98
N PHE A 23 -8.38 -1.36 1.03
CA PHE A 23 -9.81 -1.22 1.25
C PHE A 23 -10.50 -2.47 0.72
N THR A 24 -10.97 -3.33 1.63
CA THR A 24 -11.72 -4.54 1.27
C THR A 24 -13.07 -4.18 0.67
N VAL A 25 -13.45 -4.90 -0.39
CA VAL A 25 -14.73 -4.72 -1.07
C VAL A 25 -15.85 -5.16 -0.12
N ILE A 26 -16.68 -4.22 0.34
CA ILE A 26 -18.04 -4.58 0.75
C ILE A 26 -18.79 -4.87 -0.57
N PRO A 27 -19.41 -6.06 -0.75
CA PRO A 27 -20.16 -6.34 -1.97
C PRO A 27 -21.19 -5.21 -2.23
N ASN A 28 -21.31 -4.77 -3.50
CA ASN A 28 -21.99 -3.55 -3.99
C ASN A 28 -21.23 -2.22 -3.99
N GLN A 29 -19.93 -2.17 -3.68
CA GLN A 29 -19.13 -0.96 -3.95
C GLN A 29 -18.14 -1.18 -5.10
N GLU A 30 -18.34 -0.49 -6.23
CA GLU A 30 -17.46 -0.57 -7.41
C GLU A 30 -16.12 0.16 -7.22
N LYS A 31 -16.01 1.05 -6.23
CA LYS A 31 -14.88 1.99 -6.07
C LYS A 31 -13.75 1.62 -5.08
N PRO A 32 -13.79 0.59 -4.23
CA PRO A 32 -12.79 0.41 -3.16
C PRO A 32 -11.40 0.07 -3.70
N ARG A 33 -11.30 -0.62 -4.85
CA ARG A 33 -10.00 -0.93 -5.50
C ARG A 33 -9.25 0.33 -5.97
N LEU A 34 -9.97 1.42 -6.26
CA LEU A 34 -9.33 2.69 -6.64
C LEU A 34 -8.70 3.41 -5.46
N ASN A 35 -9.12 3.08 -4.22
CA ASN A 35 -8.62 3.69 -3.00
C ASN A 35 -7.52 2.84 -2.32
N SER A 36 -7.30 1.61 -2.78
CA SER A 36 -6.17 0.79 -2.31
C SER A 36 -4.85 1.28 -2.89
N GLY A 37 -3.83 1.38 -2.04
CA GLY A 37 -2.49 1.73 -2.47
C GLY A 37 -1.67 2.39 -1.37
N TRP A 38 -0.58 3.06 -1.78
CA TRP A 38 0.34 3.71 -0.85
C TRP A 38 -0.08 5.14 -0.55
N TYR A 39 -0.05 5.48 0.74
CA TYR A 39 -0.32 6.81 1.25
C TYR A 39 0.89 7.33 2.01
N CYS A 40 1.18 8.61 1.85
CA CYS A 40 2.23 9.25 2.63
C CYS A 40 1.71 9.61 4.02
N ILE A 41 2.44 9.23 5.07
CA ILE A 41 2.05 9.55 6.45
C ILE A 41 2.13 11.05 6.70
N MET A 42 3.14 11.72 6.15
CA MET A 42 3.38 13.16 6.34
C MET A 42 2.38 14.02 5.56
N CYS A 43 2.15 13.67 4.31
CA CYS A 43 1.48 14.53 3.34
C CYS A 43 0.01 14.11 3.13
N LYS A 44 -0.39 12.95 3.69
CA LYS A 44 -1.72 12.33 3.59
C LYS A 44 -2.26 12.17 2.16
N CYS A 45 -1.36 12.23 1.17
CA CYS A 45 -1.66 12.06 -0.24
C CYS A 45 -1.53 10.61 -0.69
N GLY A 46 -2.31 10.23 -1.71
CA GLY A 46 -2.43 8.88 -2.26
C GLY A 46 -3.83 8.66 -2.86
N PRO A 47 -4.13 7.46 -3.38
CA PRO A 47 -3.28 6.27 -3.39
C PRO A 47 -2.25 6.29 -4.53
N TYR A 48 -0.99 6.00 -4.20
CA TYR A 48 0.07 5.78 -5.18
C TYR A 48 0.25 4.30 -5.48
N LYS A 49 0.50 3.98 -6.76
CA LYS A 49 1.00 2.67 -7.18
C LYS A 49 2.52 2.74 -7.22
N LEU A 50 3.16 2.31 -6.13
CA LEU A 50 4.61 2.38 -6.00
C LEU A 50 5.24 1.04 -6.40
N GLY A 51 5.91 1.05 -7.57
CA GLY A 51 6.58 -0.13 -8.14
C GLY A 51 5.62 -1.21 -8.65
N ASN A 52 6.15 -2.42 -8.84
CA ASN A 52 5.39 -3.61 -9.25
C ASN A 52 4.75 -4.33 -8.05
N PHE A 53 4.61 -3.65 -6.90
CA PHE A 53 4.08 -4.24 -5.68
C PHE A 53 2.56 -4.29 -5.75
N SER A 54 2.01 -5.48 -5.97
CA SER A 54 0.58 -5.69 -6.14
C SER A 54 -0.16 -5.76 -4.80
N GLU A 55 -1.49 -5.66 -4.84
CA GLU A 55 -2.33 -5.89 -3.64
C GLU A 55 -2.12 -7.32 -3.08
N SER A 56 -1.91 -8.31 -3.95
CA SER A 56 -1.61 -9.68 -3.56
C SER A 56 -0.29 -9.77 -2.79
N ASP A 57 0.72 -9.01 -3.21
CA ASP A 57 2.02 -8.92 -2.53
C ASP A 57 1.88 -8.24 -1.16
N ALA A 58 1.08 -7.17 -1.08
CA ALA A 58 0.78 -6.47 0.17
C ALA A 58 0.06 -7.37 1.19
N ALA A 59 -0.92 -8.16 0.72
CA ALA A 59 -1.64 -9.11 1.56
C ALA A 59 -0.71 -10.21 2.10
N GLN A 60 0.15 -10.78 1.24
CA GLN A 60 1.14 -11.77 1.65
C GLN A 60 2.15 -11.20 2.65
N PHE A 61 2.63 -9.98 2.43
CA PHE A 61 3.55 -9.31 3.35
C PHE A 61 2.91 -9.07 4.72
N SER A 62 1.66 -8.63 4.75
CA SER A 62 0.92 -8.40 6.00
C SER A 62 0.73 -9.70 6.81
N LEU A 63 0.43 -10.81 6.14
CA LEU A 63 0.33 -12.13 6.79
C LEU A 63 1.66 -12.57 7.42
N ILE A 64 2.80 -12.28 6.77
CA ILE A 64 4.12 -12.60 7.33
C ILE A 64 4.39 -11.76 8.58
N LEU A 65 4.04 -10.47 8.58
CA LEU A 65 4.24 -9.60 9.75
C LEU A 65 3.38 -10.01 10.96
N LEU A 66 2.16 -10.48 10.74
CA LEU A 66 1.24 -10.91 11.80
C LEU A 66 1.64 -12.25 12.44
N ASN A 67 2.37 -13.11 11.71
CA ASN A 67 2.80 -14.44 12.18
C ASN A 67 4.28 -14.47 12.64
N LYS A 68 4.86 -13.31 12.94
CA LYS A 68 6.17 -13.18 13.60
C LYS A 68 6.03 -13.19 15.11
#